data_AF-A0A2I0QAI9-F1
#
_entry.id   AF-A0A2I0QAI9-F1
#
_cell.length_a   1.000
_cell.length_b   1.000
_cell.length_c   1.000
_cell.angle_alpha   90.00
_cell.angle_beta   90.00
_cell.angle_gamma   90.00
#
_symmetry.space_group_name_H-M   'P 1'
#
loop_
_entity.id
_entity.type
_entity.pdbx_description
1 polymer ?
#
loop_
_entity_poly.entity_id
_entity_poly.type
_entity_poly.pdbx_seq_one_letter_code
_entity_poly.pdbx_strand_id
1 'polypeptide(L)'
;MKRFLIHISQGYSIPIGKPLQKEIRERGYEVKWFSESENAKKYLTDEEELLETVQDVLDYNPHIVLVATNEVPDFFPGIKVQVFHGFSVNKWNYKKGHFRIRGFFDLYCTQGPSTTGPFNELKKKHGYFEVVETGWSKVDPLFEVANRLKRLNDKPT
;
A
#
# COMPACT_ATOMS: atom_id res chain seq x y z
N MET A 1 -4.52 7.77 19.26
CA MET A 1 -4.28 6.57 18.42
C MET A 1 -4.14 7.02 16.97
N LYS A 2 -3.27 6.41 16.16
CA LYS A 2 -3.20 6.70 14.72
C LYS A 2 -4.31 5.92 13.98
N ARG A 3 -4.79 6.50 12.88
CA ARG A 3 -5.90 6.00 12.05
C ARG A 3 -5.39 5.86 10.63
N PHE A 4 -5.48 4.67 10.08
CA PHE A 4 -5.01 4.33 8.74
C PHE A 4 -6.19 4.03 7.84
N LEU A 5 -6.11 4.50 6.60
CA LEU A 5 -6.98 4.08 5.52
C LEU A 5 -6.16 3.28 4.51
N ILE A 6 -6.60 2.07 4.17
CA ILE A 6 -6.07 1.32 3.03
C ILE A 6 -6.99 1.55 1.84
N HIS A 7 -6.51 2.29 0.85
CA HIS A 7 -7.24 2.61 -0.38
C HIS A 7 -6.79 1.70 -1.53
N ILE A 8 -7.74 0.95 -2.08
CA ILE A 8 -7.52 0.02 -3.20
C ILE A 8 -8.54 0.28 -4.32
N SER A 9 -8.23 -0.16 -5.54
CA SER A 9 -9.18 -0.05 -6.67
C SER A 9 -9.37 -1.35 -7.44
N GLN A 10 -8.61 -2.41 -7.10
CA GLN A 10 -8.60 -3.69 -7.82
C GLN A 10 -8.41 -4.85 -6.85
N GLY A 11 -9.00 -6.01 -7.14
CA GLY A 11 -8.91 -7.19 -6.27
C GLY A 11 -7.47 -7.69 -6.06
N TYR A 12 -6.58 -7.50 -7.04
CA TYR A 12 -5.17 -7.87 -6.91
C TYR A 12 -4.39 -7.04 -5.87
N SER A 13 -4.97 -5.92 -5.40
CA SER A 13 -4.39 -5.05 -4.38
C SER A 13 -4.71 -5.51 -2.95
N ILE A 14 -5.70 -6.40 -2.76
CA ILE A 14 -6.05 -6.91 -1.42
C ILE A 14 -4.89 -7.67 -0.76
N PRO A 15 -4.16 -8.55 -1.47
CA PRO A 15 -2.95 -9.18 -0.91
C PRO A 15 -1.86 -8.19 -0.50
N ILE A 16 -1.88 -6.94 -0.99
CA ILE A 16 -0.93 -5.88 -0.58
C ILE A 16 -1.36 -5.29 0.75
N GLY A 17 -2.67 -5.04 0.93
CA GLY A 17 -3.20 -4.39 2.12
C GLY A 17 -3.33 -5.32 3.34
N LYS A 18 -3.61 -6.62 3.16
CA LYS A 18 -3.81 -7.54 4.30
C LYS A 18 -2.61 -7.61 5.26
N PRO A 19 -1.34 -7.74 4.79
CA PRO A 19 -0.18 -7.71 5.67
C PRO A 19 -0.01 -6.37 6.39
N LEU A 20 -0.34 -5.26 5.72
CA LEU A 20 -0.31 -3.92 6.31
C LEU A 20 -1.37 -3.78 7.41
N GLN A 21 -2.61 -4.22 7.16
CA GLN A 21 -3.67 -4.25 8.17
C GLN A 21 -3.24 -5.01 9.42
N LYS A 22 -2.63 -6.20 9.24
CA LYS A 22 -2.14 -7.02 10.34
C LYS A 22 -1.13 -6.25 11.19
N GLU A 23 -0.08 -5.72 10.58
CA GLU A 23 0.96 -4.96 11.28
C GLU A 23 0.41 -3.70 11.97
N ILE A 24 -0.52 -2.97 11.32
CA ILE A 24 -1.14 -1.77 11.91
C ILE A 24 -1.95 -2.14 13.17
N ARG A 25 -2.71 -3.24 13.13
CA ARG A 25 -3.48 -3.74 14.28
C ARG A 25 -2.56 -4.24 15.40
N GLU A 26 -1.48 -4.96 15.07
CA GLU A 26 -0.48 -5.42 16.05
C GLU A 26 0.19 -4.27 16.81
N ARG A 27 0.33 -3.10 16.17
CA ARG A 27 0.80 -1.86 16.80
C ARG A 27 -0.25 -1.12 17.63
N GLY A 28 -1.48 -1.63 17.71
CA GLY A 28 -2.59 -1.00 18.42
C GLY A 28 -3.15 0.23 17.73
N TYR A 29 -3.06 0.32 16.40
CA TYR A 29 -3.66 1.40 15.61
C TYR A 29 -4.95 0.96 14.92
N GLU A 30 -5.76 1.94 14.52
CA GLU A 30 -6.98 1.69 13.77
C GLU A 30 -6.68 1.63 12.27
N VAL A 31 -7.37 0.73 11.57
CA VAL A 31 -7.28 0.60 10.12
C VAL A 31 -8.64 0.30 9.53
N LYS A 32 -8.99 1.06 8.49
CA LYS A 32 -10.18 0.83 7.67
C LYS A 32 -9.80 0.76 6.19
N TRP A 33 -10.71 0.26 5.38
CA TRP A 33 -10.52 0.11 3.94
C TRP A 33 -11.47 1.03 3.17
N PHE A 34 -11.06 1.42 1.97
CA PHE A 34 -11.92 2.11 1.02
C PHE A 34 -11.58 1.68 -0.41
N SER A 35 -12.60 1.63 -1.26
CA SER A 35 -12.48 1.34 -2.69
C SER A 35 -13.65 1.93 -3.45
N GLU A 36 -13.38 2.67 -4.54
CA GLU A 36 -14.43 3.09 -5.47
C GLU A 36 -14.92 1.95 -6.37
N SER A 37 -14.16 0.84 -6.42
CA SER A 37 -14.43 -0.30 -7.29
C SER A 37 -15.29 -1.34 -6.60
N GLU A 38 -16.55 -1.46 -7.02
CA GLU A 38 -17.47 -2.52 -6.59
C GLU A 38 -16.92 -3.93 -6.84
N ASN A 39 -16.10 -4.10 -7.88
CA ASN A 39 -15.46 -5.38 -8.14
C ASN A 39 -14.35 -5.70 -7.14
N ALA A 40 -13.60 -4.70 -6.66
CA ALA A 40 -12.60 -4.92 -5.63
C ALA A 40 -13.24 -5.20 -4.27
N LYS A 41 -14.34 -4.52 -3.94
CA LYS A 41 -15.10 -4.71 -2.69
C LYS A 41 -15.54 -6.17 -2.47
N LYS A 42 -15.93 -6.87 -3.54
CA LYS A 42 -16.35 -8.30 -3.50
C LYS A 42 -15.32 -9.28 -2.94
N TYR A 43 -14.05 -8.89 -2.90
CA TYR A 43 -12.96 -9.74 -2.42
C TYR A 43 -12.56 -9.42 -0.97
N LEU A 44 -13.14 -8.39 -0.35
CA LEU A 44 -13.00 -8.09 1.07
C LEU A 44 -13.95 -8.99 1.88
N THR A 45 -13.55 -9.30 3.11
CA THR A 45 -14.39 -10.06 4.06
C THR A 45 -14.75 -9.19 5.26
N ASP A 46 -15.54 -9.72 6.19
CA ASP A 46 -15.90 -9.04 7.44
C ASP A 46 -14.69 -8.71 8.34
N GLU A 47 -13.50 -9.27 8.04
CA GLU A 47 -12.25 -8.91 8.73
C GLU A 47 -11.74 -7.52 8.36
N GLU A 48 -12.11 -7.02 7.18
CA GLU A 48 -11.76 -5.70 6.67
C GLU A 48 -12.91 -4.71 6.89
N GLU A 49 -12.72 -3.75 7.81
CA GLU A 49 -13.70 -2.70 8.07
C GLU A 49 -13.77 -1.72 6.88
N LEU A 50 -14.71 -1.96 5.98
CA LEU A 50 -14.92 -1.18 4.76
C LEU A 50 -15.73 0.10 5.03
N LEU A 51 -15.20 1.22 4.55
CA LEU A 51 -15.95 2.48 4.39
C LEU A 51 -16.61 2.48 3.02
N GLU A 52 -17.92 2.70 2.97
CA GLU A 52 -18.71 2.52 1.75
C GLU A 52 -18.71 3.75 0.86
N THR A 53 -18.59 4.93 1.47
CA THR A 53 -18.70 6.22 0.79
C THR A 53 -17.48 7.11 1.06
N VAL A 54 -17.30 8.09 0.18
CA VAL A 54 -16.33 9.17 0.39
C VAL A 54 -16.64 9.93 1.67
N GLN A 55 -17.91 10.13 2.01
CA GLN A 55 -18.29 10.81 3.26
C GLN A 55 -17.80 10.04 4.48
N ASP A 56 -17.92 8.70 4.47
CA ASP A 56 -17.42 7.87 5.57
C ASP A 56 -15.90 8.00 5.75
N VAL A 57 -15.15 8.18 4.66
CA VAL A 57 -13.70 8.45 4.71
C VAL A 57 -13.41 9.80 5.37
N LEU A 58 -14.17 10.83 5.00
CA LEU A 58 -14.02 12.16 5.58
C LEU A 58 -14.37 12.17 7.07
N ASP A 59 -15.45 11.50 7.45
CA ASP A 59 -15.90 11.38 8.84
C ASP A 59 -14.92 10.55 9.69
N TYR A 60 -14.35 9.48 9.11
CA TYR A 60 -13.29 8.70 9.74
C TYR A 60 -12.00 9.51 9.96
N ASN A 61 -11.76 10.52 9.11
CA ASN A 61 -10.63 11.44 9.20
C ASN A 61 -9.27 10.73 9.39
N PRO A 62 -8.83 9.88 8.44
CA PRO A 62 -7.57 9.15 8.56
C PRO A 62 -6.36 10.08 8.73
N HIS A 63 -5.38 9.63 9.52
CA HIS A 63 -4.10 10.33 9.65
C HIS A 63 -3.13 9.94 8.53
N ILE A 64 -3.24 8.71 8.02
CA ILE A 64 -2.42 8.14 6.95
C ILE A 64 -3.33 7.41 5.98
N VAL A 65 -3.12 7.62 4.68
CA VAL A 65 -3.80 6.90 3.60
C VAL A 65 -2.75 6.09 2.83
N LEU A 66 -2.80 4.76 2.98
CA LEU A 66 -1.97 3.80 2.26
C LEU A 66 -2.67 3.43 0.95
N VAL A 67 -2.10 3.84 -0.18
CA VAL A 67 -2.74 3.78 -1.48
C VAL A 67 -2.09 2.70 -2.34
N ALA A 68 -2.85 1.66 -2.67
CA ALA A 68 -2.45 0.61 -3.62
C ALA A 68 -3.15 0.76 -4.98
N THR A 69 -3.14 2.00 -5.48
CA THR A 69 -3.70 2.44 -6.77
C THR A 69 -2.72 3.43 -7.44
N ASN A 70 -3.11 4.11 -8.52
CA ASN A 70 -2.31 5.17 -9.16
C ASN A 70 -2.71 6.60 -8.75
N GLU A 71 -3.80 6.73 -8.01
CA GLU A 71 -4.50 7.99 -7.75
C GLU A 71 -5.27 7.90 -6.44
N VAL A 72 -5.34 9.01 -5.73
CA VAL A 72 -6.11 9.15 -4.49
C VAL A 72 -6.77 10.52 -4.53
N PRO A 73 -8.02 10.67 -4.07
CA PRO A 73 -8.65 11.98 -3.97
C PRO A 73 -7.80 12.91 -3.11
N ASP A 74 -7.49 14.09 -3.65
CA ASP A 74 -6.61 15.10 -3.01
C ASP A 74 -7.18 15.61 -1.69
N PHE A 75 -8.50 15.70 -1.61
CA PHE A 75 -9.26 16.12 -0.44
C PHE A 75 -9.36 15.06 0.67
N PHE A 76 -8.87 13.83 0.47
CA PHE A 76 -8.77 12.88 1.58
C PHE A 76 -7.80 13.44 2.64
N PRO A 77 -8.14 13.39 3.94
CA PRO A 77 -7.27 13.90 4.99
C PRO A 77 -6.06 12.99 5.21
N GLY A 78 -5.05 13.50 5.91
CA GLY A 78 -3.85 12.75 6.26
C GLY A 78 -2.78 12.71 5.17
N ILE A 79 -1.70 11.99 5.48
CA ILE A 79 -0.52 11.79 4.60
C ILE A 79 -0.83 10.70 3.59
N LYS A 80 -0.59 10.96 2.30
CA LYS A 80 -0.84 10.04 1.19
C LYS A 80 0.43 9.27 0.88
N VAL A 81 0.37 7.95 1.09
CA VAL A 81 1.51 7.05 0.94
C VAL A 81 1.24 6.07 -0.18
N GLN A 82 2.04 6.11 -1.24
CA GLN A 82 1.96 5.13 -2.31
C GLN A 82 2.60 3.81 -1.86
N VAL A 83 1.79 2.75 -1.87
CA VAL A 83 2.25 1.35 -1.82
C VAL A 83 2.04 0.75 -3.21
N PHE A 84 3.08 0.24 -3.85
CA PHE A 84 3.00 -0.14 -5.26
C PHE A 84 2.10 -1.35 -5.48
N HIS A 85 1.24 -1.25 -6.50
CA HIS A 85 0.23 -2.26 -6.84
C HIS A 85 0.69 -3.28 -7.89
N GLY A 86 1.92 -3.17 -8.39
CA GLY A 86 2.54 -4.11 -9.31
C GLY A 86 4.03 -3.80 -9.52
N PHE A 87 4.72 -4.65 -10.28
CA PHE A 87 6.11 -4.39 -10.70
C PHE A 87 6.14 -3.60 -12.01
N SER A 88 7.20 -2.83 -12.22
CA SER A 88 7.51 -2.26 -13.54
C SER A 88 7.88 -3.38 -14.52
N VAL A 89 6.89 -3.91 -15.23
CA VAL A 89 7.13 -4.73 -16.42
C VAL A 89 7.42 -3.77 -17.58
N ASN A 90 8.59 -3.91 -18.23
CA ASN A 90 9.10 -3.06 -19.31
C ASN A 90 8.24 -3.09 -20.60
N LYS A 91 6.92 -2.99 -20.50
CA LYS A 91 6.03 -3.19 -21.63
C LYS A 91 5.95 -1.96 -22.53
N TRP A 92 6.08 -0.74 -22.04
CA TRP A 92 6.11 0.46 -22.88
C TRP A 92 6.90 1.57 -22.19
N ASN A 93 7.89 2.14 -22.89
CA ASN A 93 8.64 3.39 -22.62
C ASN A 93 8.74 3.81 -21.14
N TYR A 94 9.94 3.75 -20.54
CA TYR A 94 10.26 4.02 -19.12
C TYR A 94 9.62 5.30 -18.52
N LYS A 95 9.25 6.27 -19.36
CA LYS A 95 8.59 7.54 -19.00
C LYS A 95 7.06 7.50 -18.96
N LYS A 96 6.39 6.46 -19.45
CA LYS A 96 4.93 6.35 -19.55
C LYS A 96 4.43 5.17 -18.71
N GLY A 97 4.16 5.39 -17.43
CA GLY A 97 3.57 4.38 -16.56
C GLY A 97 4.05 4.48 -15.12
N HIS A 98 4.78 3.46 -14.67
CA HIS A 98 5.21 3.23 -13.29
C HIS A 98 5.96 4.40 -12.63
N PHE A 99 6.70 5.16 -13.41
CA PHE A 99 7.51 6.30 -12.95
C PHE A 99 6.84 7.67 -13.20
N ARG A 100 5.56 7.69 -13.61
CA ARG A 100 4.83 8.94 -13.83
C ARG A 100 4.40 9.52 -12.49
N ILE A 101 5.00 10.64 -12.13
CA ILE A 101 4.62 11.44 -10.97
C ILE A 101 3.38 12.28 -11.30
N ARG A 102 2.30 12.11 -10.52
CA ARG A 102 1.00 12.78 -10.74
C ARG A 102 0.66 13.86 -9.71
N GLY A 103 1.40 13.99 -8.62
CA GLY A 103 1.11 14.99 -7.57
C GLY A 103 0.31 14.50 -6.38
N PHE A 104 -0.04 13.21 -6.29
CA PHE A 104 -0.99 12.71 -5.30
C PHE A 104 -0.38 12.24 -3.97
N PHE A 105 0.93 11.99 -3.92
CA PHE A 105 1.56 11.27 -2.81
C PHE A 105 2.66 12.10 -2.15
N ASP A 106 2.64 12.09 -0.83
CA ASP A 106 3.66 12.70 0.03
C ASP A 106 4.85 11.75 0.23
N LEU A 107 4.62 10.43 0.16
CA LEU A 107 5.64 9.40 0.35
C LEU A 107 5.42 8.24 -0.63
N TYR A 108 6.50 7.77 -1.24
CA TYR A 108 6.54 6.55 -2.04
C TYR A 108 7.31 5.44 -1.31
N CYS A 109 6.62 4.36 -0.96
CA CYS A 109 7.21 3.16 -0.36
C CYS A 109 7.58 2.16 -1.46
N THR A 110 8.81 2.21 -1.94
CA THR A 110 9.28 1.43 -3.10
C THR A 110 9.63 -0.01 -2.73
N GLN A 111 9.46 -0.91 -3.71
CA GLN A 111 9.58 -2.35 -3.51
C GLN A 111 11.02 -2.87 -3.48
N GLY A 112 11.98 -2.11 -4.03
CA GLY A 112 13.37 -2.54 -4.14
C GLY A 112 14.21 -1.64 -5.05
N PRO A 113 15.53 -1.91 -5.17
CA PRO A 113 16.50 -0.94 -5.71
C PRO A 113 16.20 -0.49 -7.13
N SER A 114 15.65 -1.38 -7.96
CA SER A 114 15.28 -1.11 -9.35
C SER A 114 14.15 -0.08 -9.50
N THR A 115 13.35 0.13 -8.44
CA THR A 115 12.32 1.16 -8.37
C THR A 115 12.78 2.35 -7.54
N THR A 116 13.47 2.09 -6.43
CA THR A 116 13.95 3.12 -5.49
C THR A 116 14.90 4.11 -6.17
N GLY A 117 15.86 3.64 -6.96
CA GLY A 117 16.81 4.51 -7.68
C GLY A 117 16.11 5.55 -8.56
N PRO A 118 15.28 5.15 -9.53
CA PRO A 118 14.51 6.07 -10.35
C PRO A 118 13.60 7.02 -9.55
N PHE A 119 12.95 6.54 -8.49
CA PHE A 119 12.10 7.41 -7.65
C PHE A 119 12.90 8.45 -6.87
N ASN A 120 14.13 8.14 -6.43
CA ASN A 120 15.01 9.12 -5.82
C ASN A 120 15.41 10.24 -6.80
N GLU A 121 15.63 9.93 -8.07
CA GLU A 121 15.87 10.96 -9.09
C GLU A 121 14.62 11.81 -9.34
N LEU A 122 13.43 11.20 -9.32
CA LEU A 122 12.17 11.94 -9.40
C LEU A 122 11.94 12.82 -8.17
N LYS A 123 12.29 12.33 -6.97
CA LYS A 123 12.25 13.11 -5.72
C LYS A 123 13.10 14.36 -5.84
N LYS A 124 14.36 14.23 -6.27
CA LYS A 124 15.27 15.39 -6.48
C LYS A 124 14.70 16.39 -7.48
N LYS A 125 14.03 15.91 -8.54
CA LYS A 125 13.43 16.76 -9.57
C LYS A 125 12.19 17.52 -9.09
N HIS A 126 11.33 16.88 -8.31
CA HIS A 126 10.01 17.42 -7.95
C HIS A 126 9.96 18.09 -6.57
N GLY A 127 10.74 17.60 -5.60
CA GLY A 127 10.99 18.27 -4.32
C GLY A 127 9.86 18.26 -3.29
N TYR A 128 8.69 17.65 -3.57
CA TYR A 128 7.54 17.68 -2.64
C TYR A 128 7.21 16.33 -1.99
N PHE A 129 7.93 15.26 -2.32
CA PHE A 129 7.66 13.92 -1.79
C PHE A 129 8.93 13.23 -1.31
N GLU A 130 8.74 12.25 -0.43
CA GLU A 130 9.78 11.38 0.10
C GLU A 130 9.75 10.00 -0.56
N VAL A 131 10.88 9.28 -0.51
CA VAL A 131 11.02 7.93 -1.06
C VAL A 131 11.74 7.06 -0.04
N VAL A 132 11.13 5.92 0.30
CA VAL A 132 11.69 4.94 1.23
C VAL A 132 11.53 3.55 0.62
N GLU A 133 12.61 2.77 0.61
CA GLU A 133 12.55 1.37 0.21
C GLU A 133 12.04 0.51 1.36
N THR A 134 10.92 -0.18 1.16
CA THR A 134 10.24 -0.96 2.21
C THR A 134 10.06 -2.43 1.86
N GLY A 135 10.42 -2.84 0.64
CA GLY A 135 9.97 -4.12 0.11
C GLY A 135 8.51 -4.07 -0.34
N TRP A 136 7.93 -5.24 -0.64
CA TRP A 136 6.55 -5.34 -1.11
C TRP A 136 5.70 -6.17 -0.18
N SER A 137 4.76 -5.53 0.53
CA SER A 137 3.94 -6.19 1.54
C SER A 137 3.22 -7.45 1.04
N LYS A 138 2.86 -7.49 -0.25
CA LYS A 138 2.24 -8.66 -0.89
C LYS A 138 3.04 -9.96 -0.74
N VAL A 139 4.36 -9.88 -0.61
CA VAL A 139 5.21 -11.08 -0.47
C VAL A 139 5.53 -11.43 0.98
N ASP A 140 5.16 -10.59 1.95
CA ASP A 140 5.42 -10.83 3.38
C ASP A 140 4.92 -12.21 3.85
N PRO A 141 3.71 -12.68 3.46
CA PRO A 141 3.22 -14.00 3.89
C PRO A 141 4.10 -15.16 3.44
N LEU A 142 4.86 -15.02 2.35
CA LEU A 142 5.77 -16.07 1.88
C LEU A 142 6.92 -16.30 2.86
N PHE A 143 7.37 -15.25 3.54
CA PHE A 143 8.46 -15.32 4.52
C PHE A 143 7.97 -15.82 5.88
N GLU A 144 6.71 -15.56 6.26
CA GLU A 144 6.10 -16.16 7.45
C GLU A 144 6.01 -17.68 7.34
N VAL A 145 5.59 -18.19 6.17
CA VAL A 145 5.52 -19.62 5.89
C VAL A 145 6.91 -20.24 5.88
N ALA A 146 7.89 -19.62 5.21
CA ALA A 146 9.27 -20.12 5.20
C ALA A 146 9.87 -20.22 6.61
N ASN A 147 9.65 -19.22 7.45
CA ASN A 147 10.11 -19.23 8.84
C ASN A 147 9.40 -20.29 9.68
N ARG A 148 8.10 -20.52 9.45
CA ARG A 148 7.36 -21.62 10.09
C ARG A 148 7.89 -22.99 9.67
N LEU A 149 8.18 -23.20 8.39
CA LEU A 149 8.72 -24.46 7.88
C LEU A 149 10.13 -24.74 8.40
N LYS A 150 11.00 -23.72 8.49
CA LYS A 150 12.31 -23.86 9.14
C LYS A 150 12.18 -24.32 10.60
N ARG A 151 11.33 -23.65 11.40
CA ARG A 151 11.08 -24.02 12.81
C ARG A 151 10.55 -25.45 12.99
N LEU A 152 9.81 -25.99 12.02
CA LEU A 152 9.33 -27.38 12.06
C LEU A 152 10.44 -28.40 11.79
N ASN A 153 11.44 -28.02 11.00
CA ASN A 153 12.62 -28.84 10.71
C ASN A 153 13.69 -28.76 11.81
N ASP A 154 13.70 -27.67 12.60
CA ASP A 154 14.62 -27.46 13.72
C ASP A 154 14.15 -28.11 15.05
N LYS A 155 13.26 -29.12 15.00
CA LYS A 155 12.92 -29.86 16.23
C LYS A 155 14.19 -30.52 16.79
N PRO A 156 14.46 -30.42 18.10
CA PRO A 156 15.61 -31.09 18.71
C PRO A 156 15.52 -32.60 18.44
N THR A 157 16.64 -33.19 18.01
CA THR A 157 16.83 -34.64 17.99
C THR A 157 17.10 -35.16 19.39
#